data_AF-A0A2V7Y6D3-F1
#
_entry.id   AF-A0A2V7Y6D3-F1
#
_cell.length_a   1.000
_cell.length_b   1.000
_cell.length_c   1.000
_cell.angle_alpha   90.00
_cell.angle_beta   90.00
_cell.angle_gamma   90.00
#
_symmetry.space_group_name_H-M   'P 1'
#
loop_
_entity.id
_entity.type
_entity.pdbx_description
1 polymer ?
#
loop_
_entity_poly.entity_id
_entity_poly.type
_entity_poly.pdbx_seq_one_letter_code
_entity_poly.pdbx_strand_id
1 'polypeptide(L)' 'MSDASRPVPKGVAPSVSLRALFRLHVAANKPLELDFPSGKVVMSVAEMKAALKDDEDEQSRRPPVITPSGSAAKRGR' A
#
# COMPACT_ATOMS: atom_id res chain seq x y z
N MET A 1 28.59 28.99 -15.37
CA MET A 1 28.23 28.54 -14.01
C MET A 1 26.83 29.01 -13.70
N SER A 2 25.84 28.11 -13.71
CA SER A 2 24.50 28.35 -13.14
C SER A 2 23.88 27.02 -12.74
N ASP A 3 23.72 26.86 -11.45
CA ASP A 3 22.56 26.28 -10.76
C ASP A 3 21.86 25.06 -11.41
N ALA A 4 22.27 23.87 -10.99
CA ALA A 4 21.47 22.66 -11.11
C ALA A 4 21.45 21.87 -9.79
N SER A 5 21.50 22.59 -8.66
CA SER A 5 21.26 22.02 -7.34
C SER A 5 19.75 21.86 -7.14
N ARG A 6 19.13 21.01 -7.98
CA ARG A 6 17.81 20.48 -7.66
C ARG A 6 18.00 19.69 -6.37
N PRO A 7 17.35 20.06 -5.24
CA PRO A 7 17.37 19.21 -4.08
C PRO A 7 16.69 17.91 -4.48
N VAL A 8 17.47 16.86 -4.69
CA VAL A 8 16.94 15.51 -4.69
C VAL A 8 16.28 15.38 -3.32
N PRO A 9 14.96 15.15 -3.22
CA PRO A 9 14.31 15.04 -1.93
C PRO A 9 14.96 13.88 -1.17
N LYS A 10 15.90 14.21 -0.29
CA LYS A 10 16.52 13.32 0.68
C LYS A 10 15.42 12.92 1.66
N GLY A 11 14.66 11.87 1.35
CA GLY A 11 13.58 11.46 2.25
C GLY A 11 12.56 10.49 1.69
N VAL A 12 12.58 10.16 0.40
CA VAL A 12 11.71 9.09 -0.11
C VAL A 12 12.56 7.83 -0.24
N ALA A 13 12.75 7.13 0.88
CA ALA A 13 13.11 5.72 0.79
C ALA A 13 12.09 5.08 -0.18
N PRO A 14 12.51 4.27 -1.17
CA PRO A 14 11.56 3.62 -2.06
C PRO A 14 10.59 2.82 -1.19
N SER A 15 9.36 3.31 -1.08
CA SER A 15 8.32 2.65 -0.30
C SER A 15 7.91 1.41 -1.07
N VAL A 16 8.55 0.29 -0.78
CA VAL A 16 8.17 -0.99 -1.34
C VAL A 16 6.88 -1.43 -0.67
N SER A 17 5.82 -1.63 -1.46
CA SER A 17 4.56 -2.11 -0.89
C SER A 17 4.73 -3.54 -0.37
N LEU A 18 4.10 -3.84 0.77
CA LEU A 18 4.06 -5.20 1.31
C LEU A 18 3.53 -6.20 0.27
N ARG A 19 2.57 -5.78 -0.57
CA ARG A 19 2.05 -6.58 -1.68
C ARG A 19 3.13 -6.97 -2.70
N ALA A 20 4.03 -6.06 -3.05
CA ALA A 20 5.13 -6.36 -3.97
C ALA A 20 6.12 -7.35 -3.33
N LEU A 21 6.43 -7.19 -2.04
CA LEU A 21 7.26 -8.13 -1.29
C LEU A 21 6.63 -9.52 -1.23
N PHE A 22 5.33 -9.62 -0.93
CA PHE A 22 4.60 -10.89 -0.90
C PHE A 22 4.68 -11.59 -2.25
N ARG A 23 4.39 -10.89 -3.35
CA ARG A 23 4.45 -11.47 -4.71
C ARG A 23 5.85 -12.00 -5.05
N LEU A 24 6.90 -11.27 -4.69
CA LEU A 24 8.28 -11.69 -4.92
C LEU A 24 8.63 -12.97 -4.15
N HIS A 25 8.25 -13.05 -2.87
CA HIS A 25 8.57 -14.20 -2.02
C HIS A 25 7.74 -15.43 -2.34
N VAL A 26 6.46 -15.24 -2.69
CA VAL A 26 5.59 -16.31 -3.20
C VAL A 26 6.16 -16.88 -4.49
N ALA A 27 6.62 -16.05 -5.42
CA ALA A 27 7.26 -16.50 -6.67
C ALA A 27 8.57 -17.25 -6.41
N ALA A 28 9.32 -16.86 -5.38
CA ALA A 28 10.53 -17.54 -4.93
C ALA A 28 10.26 -18.79 -4.07
N ASN A 29 9.01 -19.08 -3.72
CA ASN A 29 8.58 -20.11 -2.77
C ASN A 29 9.32 -20.05 -1.42
N LYS A 30 9.50 -18.84 -0.89
CA LYS A 30 10.18 -18.58 0.39
C LYS A 30 9.26 -17.86 1.36
N PRO A 31 9.38 -18.10 2.68
CA PRO A 31 8.71 -17.29 3.69
C PRO A 31 9.24 -15.85 3.66
N LEU A 32 8.42 -14.91 4.08
CA LEU A 32 8.84 -13.52 4.28
C LEU A 32 9.15 -13.29 5.75
N GLU A 33 10.30 -12.71 6.03
CA GLU A 33 10.72 -12.30 7.36
C GLU A 33 10.83 -10.77 7.42
N LEU A 34 10.15 -10.16 8.41
CA LEU A 34 10.14 -8.73 8.64
C LEU A 34 10.59 -8.43 10.06
N ASP A 35 11.63 -7.61 10.19
CA ASP A 35 12.13 -7.13 11.47
C ASP A 35 11.44 -5.82 11.84
N PHE A 36 10.63 -5.84 12.90
CA PHE A 36 10.03 -4.64 13.47
C PHE A 36 10.65 -4.31 14.83
N PRO A 37 10.59 -3.04 15.28
CA PRO A 37 11.00 -2.66 16.63
C PRO A 37 10.26 -3.43 17.73
N SER A 38 9.03 -3.88 17.45
CA SER A 38 8.20 -4.70 18.34
C SER A 38 8.55 -6.19 18.32
N GLY A 39 9.43 -6.63 17.42
CA GLY A 39 9.80 -8.04 17.24
C GLY A 39 9.80 -8.48 15.79
N LYS A 40 10.26 -9.71 15.57
CA LYS A 40 10.30 -10.32 14.23
C LYS A 40 8.96 -10.92 13.88
N VAL A 41 8.52 -10.71 12.65
CA VAL A 41 7.31 -11.34 12.09
C VAL A 41 7.74 -12.18 10.90
N VAL A 42 7.32 -13.44 10.89
CA VAL A 42 7.56 -14.36 9.79
C VAL A 42 6.21 -14.77 9.21
N MET A 43 6.04 -14.62 7.91
CA MET A 43 4.84 -15.03 7.18
C MET A 43 5.16 -16.16 6.20
N SER A 44 4.36 -17.21 6.25
CA SER A 44 4.46 -18.33 5.31
C SER A 44 3.92 -17.97 3.92
N VAL A 45 4.29 -18.77 2.90
CA VAL A 45 3.76 -18.62 1.54
C VAL A 45 2.23 -18.79 1.48
N ALA A 46 1.67 -19.66 2.32
CA ALA A 46 0.23 -19.87 2.39
C ALA A 46 -0.50 -18.62 2.93
N GLU A 47 0.03 -18.03 4.01
CA GLU A 47 -0.52 -16.80 4.60
C GLU A 47 -0.37 -15.62 3.66
N MET A 48 0.74 -15.49 2.94
CA MET A 48 0.90 -14.45 1.91
C MET A 48 -0.13 -14.60 0.79
N LYS A 49 -0.42 -15.83 0.33
CA LYS A 49 -1.46 -16.07 -0.68
C LYS A 49 -2.86 -15.73 -0.16
N ALA A 50 -3.16 -16.05 1.09
CA ALA A 50 -4.42 -15.68 1.72
C ALA A 50 -4.56 -14.15 1.79
N ALA A 51 -3.54 -13.45 2.31
CA ALA A 51 -3.53 -11.99 2.41
C ALA A 51 -3.65 -11.28 1.05
N LEU A 52 -3.05 -11.85 -0.01
CA LEU A 52 -3.21 -11.32 -1.37
C LEU A 52 -4.64 -11.45 -1.88
N LYS A 53 -5.34 -12.54 -1.53
CA LYS A 53 -6.72 -12.78 -1.94
C LYS A 53 -7.70 -11.93 -1.15
N ASP A 54 -7.51 -11.81 0.15
CA ASP A 54 -8.33 -10.95 1.01
C ASP A 54 -8.25 -9.47 0.59
N ASP A 55 -7.08 -8.98 0.16
CA ASP A 55 -6.94 -7.62 -0.41
C ASP A 55 -7.75 -7.44 -1.71
N GLU A 56 -7.84 -8.47 -2.56
CA GLU A 56 -8.65 -8.43 -3.79
C GLU A 56 -10.15 -8.47 -3.49
N ASP A 57 -10.56 -9.30 -2.52
CA ASP A 57 -11.93 -9.38 -2.04
C ASP A 57 -12.35 -8.08 -1.33
N GLU A 58 -11.46 -7.46 -0.55
CA GLU A 58 -11.72 -6.19 0.14
C GLU A 58 -11.78 -5.02 -0.84
N GLN A 59 -10.89 -4.95 -1.84
CA GLN A 59 -10.97 -3.95 -2.91
C GLN A 59 -12.24 -4.11 -3.75
N SER A 60 -12.70 -5.33 -3.95
CA SER A 60 -13.97 -5.61 -4.65
C SER A 60 -15.20 -5.26 -3.80
N ARG A 61 -15.07 -5.27 -2.47
CA ARG A 61 -16.14 -4.91 -1.53
C ARG A 61 -16.16 -3.44 -1.14
N ARG A 62 -15.12 -2.66 -1.43
CA ARG A 62 -15.15 -1.22 -1.20
C ARG A 62 -16.17 -0.61 -2.16
N PRO A 63 -17.33 -0.12 -1.67
CA PRO A 63 -18.23 0.63 -2.53
C PRO A 63 -17.43 1.82 -3.11
N PRO A 64 -17.70 2.26 -4.35
CA PRO A 64 -17.09 3.48 -4.85
C PRO A 64 -17.32 4.56 -3.78
N VAL A 65 -16.25 5.26 -3.41
CA VAL A 65 -16.33 6.38 -2.48
C VAL A 65 -17.18 7.45 -3.18
N ILE A 66 -18.49 7.37 -3.00
CA ILE A 66 -19.42 8.45 -3.28
C ILE A 66 -19.13 9.45 -2.17
N THR A 67 -18.17 10.35 -2.40
CA THR A 67 -18.04 11.54 -1.58
C THR A 67 -19.38 12.28 -1.65
N PRO A 68 -20.08 12.57 -0.54
CA PRO A 68 -21.16 13.54 -0.56
C PRO A 68 -20.48 14.91 -0.67
N SER A 69 -20.10 15.30 -1.88
CA SER A 69 -19.72 16.69 -2.14
C SER A 69 -21.01 17.51 -2.15
N GLY A 70 -21.34 18.03 -0.97
CA GLY A 70 -22.10 19.26 -0.84
C GLY A 70 -23.61 19.14 -1.00
N SER A 71 -24.29 18.97 0.13
CA SER A 71 -25.52 19.70 0.41
C SER A 71 -25.31 21.20 0.13
N ALA A 72 -25.60 21.66 -1.07
CA ALA A 72 -25.89 23.08 -1.32
C ALA A 72 -27.37 23.31 -1.02
N ALA A 73 -27.71 23.31 0.27
CA ALA A 73 -28.81 24.15 0.71
C ALA A 73 -28.46 25.60 0.33
N LYS A 74 -29.44 26.31 -0.26
CA LYS A 74 -29.63 27.80 -0.26
C LYS A 74 -29.70 28.47 -1.65
N ARG A 75 -30.96 28.82 -1.99
CA ARG A 75 -31.50 30.05 -2.64
C ARG A 75 -32.15 29.90 -4.02
N GLY A 76 -33.48 29.80 -3.96
CA GLY A 76 -34.48 30.59 -4.67
C GLY A 76 -34.18 31.08 -6.09
N ARG A 77 -35.07 30.69 -7.00
CA ARG A 77 -35.85 31.61 -7.84
C ARG A 77 -37.25 31.07 -7.97
#